data_AF-A0A8S3DJ54-F1
#
_entry.id   AF-A0A8S3DJ54-F1
#
_cell.length_a   1.000
_cell.length_b   1.000
_cell.length_c   1.000
_cell.angle_alpha   90.00
_cell.angle_beta   90.00
_cell.angle_gamma   90.00
#
_symmetry.space_group_name_H-M   'P 1'
#
loop_
_entity.id
_entity.type
_entity.pdbx_description
1 polymer ?
#
loop_
_entity_poly.entity_id
_entity_poly.type
_entity_poly.pdbx_seq_one_letter_code
_entity_poly.pdbx_strand_id
1 'polypeptide(L)' 'ENENVFIADWGNQRIQYWEKDAKSGKTAAGNGSRGSALNQFSYPSTVFFDSKKNIIVSDYDNQR' A
#
# COMPACT_ATOMS: atom_id res chain seq x y z
N GLU A 1 -15.87 15.85 3.69
CA GLU A 1 -14.59 15.31 4.17
C GLU A 1 -14.08 14.27 3.18
N ASN A 2 -12.77 14.17 2.97
CA ASN A 2 -12.19 13.26 1.98
C ASN A 2 -11.89 11.92 2.69
N GLU A 3 -12.80 10.95 2.56
CA GLU A 3 -12.72 9.63 3.23
C GLU A 3 -12.00 8.58 2.37
N ASN A 4 -11.10 9.03 1.50
CA ASN A 4 -10.30 8.11 0.70
C ASN A 4 -9.30 7.40 1.61
N VAL A 5 -9.10 6.11 1.40
CA VAL A 5 -8.25 5.28 2.26
C VAL A 5 -7.17 4.57 1.46
N PHE A 6 -6.00 4.45 2.08
CA PHE A 6 -4.93 3.58 1.62
C PHE A 6 -4.84 2.38 2.55
N ILE A 7 -4.80 1.20 1.96
CA ILE A 7 -4.87 -0.08 2.68
C ILE A 7 -3.63 -0.90 2.34
N ALA A 8 -2.91 -1.33 3.37
CA ALA A 8 -1.92 -2.39 3.23
C ALA A 8 -2.65 -3.73 3.04
N ASP A 9 -2.73 -4.18 1.79
CA ASP A 9 -3.35 -5.46 1.42
C ASP A 9 -2.33 -6.58 1.64
N TRP A 10 -2.04 -6.85 2.93
CA TRP A 10 -0.92 -7.63 3.44
C TRP A 10 -0.71 -8.98 2.74
N GLY A 11 -1.79 -9.73 2.51
CA GLY A 11 -1.74 -11.05 1.87
C GLY A 11 -1.48 -10.97 0.36
N ASN A 12 -1.90 -9.87 -0.27
CA ASN A 12 -1.79 -9.64 -1.70
C ASN A 12 -0.59 -8.75 -2.07
N GLN A 13 0.30 -8.42 -1.13
CA GLN A 13 1.61 -7.79 -1.42
C GLN A 13 1.51 -6.46 -2.20
N ARG A 14 0.53 -5.64 -1.84
CA ARG A 14 0.26 -4.35 -2.51
C ARG A 14 -0.38 -3.34 -1.58
N ILE A 15 -0.35 -2.08 -1.98
CA ILE A 15 -1.13 -1.01 -1.37
C ILE A 15 -2.31 -0.67 -2.27
N GLN A 16 -3.52 -0.74 -1.71
CA GLN A 16 -4.75 -0.38 -2.39
C GLN A 16 -5.17 1.04 -2.02
N TYR A 17 -5.65 1.79 -3.01
CA TYR A 17 -6.30 3.08 -2.84
C TYR A 17 -7.80 2.94 -3.13
N TRP A 18 -8.62 3.40 -2.20
CA TRP A 18 -10.07 3.42 -2.31
C TRP A 18 -10.58 4.84 -2.16
N GLU A 19 -11.32 5.29 -3.17
CA GLU A 19 -12.09 6.52 -3.07
C GLU A 19 -13.34 6.26 -2.25
N LYS A 20 -13.84 7.29 -1.55
CA LYS A 20 -15.13 7.21 -0.85
C LYS A 20 -16.19 6.66 -1.81
N ASP A 21 -16.98 5.69 -1.32
CA ASP A 21 -18.07 5.02 -2.05
C ASP A 21 -17.65 4.21 -3.30
N ALA A 22 -16.34 4.04 -3.55
CA ALA A 22 -15.85 3.25 -4.68
C ALA A 22 -16.30 1.78 -4.58
N LYS A 23 -16.62 1.19 -5.73
CA LYS A 23 -16.98 -0.24 -5.84
C LYS A 23 -15.77 -1.14 -6.07
N SER A 24 -14.62 -0.56 -6.40
CA SER A 24 -13.35 -1.26 -6.57
C SER A 24 -12.19 -0.34 -6.22
N GLY A 25 -11.14 -0.94 -5.66
CA GLY A 25 -9.89 -0.25 -5.36
C GLY A 25 -8.93 -0.24 -6.54
N LYS A 26 -8.01 0.73 -6.54
CA LYS A 26 -6.89 0.82 -7.49
C LYS A 26 -5.60 0.42 -6.77
N THR A 27 -4.71 -0.31 -7.43
CA THR A 27 -3.37 -0.55 -6.88
C THR A 27 -2.57 0.76 -6.93
N ALA A 28 -2.17 1.27 -5.77
CA ALA A 28 -1.35 2.48 -5.67
C ALA A 28 0.15 2.17 -5.71
N ALA A 29 0.55 1.02 -5.13
CA ALA A 29 1.94 0.55 -5.12
C ALA A 29 1.99 -0.98 -4.97
N GLY A 30 3.12 -1.57 -5.38
CA GLY A 30 3.30 -3.02 -5.41
C GLY A 30 2.69 -3.66 -6.66
N ASN A 31 3.16 -4.87 -7.00
CA ASN A 31 2.72 -5.59 -8.20
C ASN A 31 1.91 -6.86 -7.89
N GLY A 32 1.56 -7.10 -6.62
CA GLY A 32 0.79 -8.27 -6.21
C GLY A 32 1.63 -9.52 -5.94
N SER A 33 2.94 -9.47 -6.17
CA SER A 33 3.86 -10.58 -5.95
C SER A 33 4.77 -10.31 -4.75
N ARG A 34 4.94 -11.32 -3.90
CA ARG A 34 5.90 -11.26 -2.79
C ARG A 34 7.33 -11.20 -3.32
N GLY A 35 8.15 -10.29 -2.80
CA GLY A 35 9.57 -10.21 -3.13
C GLY A 35 10.22 -8.90 -2.65
N SER A 36 11.50 -8.74 -2.97
CA SER A 36 12.33 -7.61 -2.50
C SER A 36 12.72 -6.62 -3.62
N ALA A 37 12.21 -6.81 -4.84
CA ALA A 37 12.42 -5.85 -5.91
C ALA A 37 11.76 -4.49 -5.60
N LEU A 38 12.16 -3.44 -6.32
CA LEU A 38 11.69 -2.07 -6.07
C LEU A 38 10.15 -1.92 -6.13
N ASN A 39 9.47 -2.73 -6.96
CA ASN A 39 8.03 -2.73 -7.14
C ASN A 39 7.33 -3.91 -6.44
N GLN A 40 8.02 -4.61 -5.55
CA GLN A 40 7.49 -5.73 -4.76
C GLN A 40 7.50 -5.37 -3.28
N PHE A 41 6.55 -5.98 -2.56
CA PHE A 41 6.51 -5.98 -1.11
C PHE A 41 6.58 -7.41 -0.60
N SER A 42 6.95 -7.55 0.67
CA SER A 42 6.82 -8.77 1.45
C SER A 42 6.11 -8.42 2.76
N TYR A 43 4.83 -8.75 2.81
CA TYR A 43 3.93 -8.53 3.93
C TYR A 43 3.83 -7.07 4.38
N PRO A 44 3.44 -6.14 3.48
CA PRO A 44 3.31 -4.73 3.85
C PRO A 44 2.27 -4.59 4.95
N SER A 45 2.60 -3.89 6.04
CA SER A 45 1.79 -3.89 7.27
C SER A 45 1.15 -2.55 7.59
N THR A 46 1.85 -1.46 7.31
CA THR A 46 1.44 -0.10 7.71
C THR A 46 1.63 0.86 6.54
N VAL A 47 0.72 1.83 6.43
CA VAL A 47 0.79 2.94 5.48
C VAL A 47 0.68 4.24 6.26
N PHE A 48 1.60 5.18 6.04
CA PHE A 48 1.51 6.53 6.58
C PHE A 48 1.94 7.57 5.55
N PHE A 49 1.60 8.84 5.81
CA PHE A 49 1.98 9.96 4.95
C PHE A 49 3.08 10.78 5.59
N ASP A 50 4.07 11.18 4.78
CA ASP A 50 5.00 12.21 5.19
C ASP A 50 4.37 13.62 5.06
N SER A 51 5.12 14.66 5.46
CA SER A 51 4.66 16.05 5.37
C SER A 51 4.43 16.56 3.95
N LYS A 52 4.96 15.86 2.94
CA LYS A 52 4.79 16.14 1.51
C LYS A 52 3.67 15.31 0.88
N LYS A 53 2.95 14.51 1.67
CA LYS A 53 1.89 13.58 1.24
C LYS A 53 2.40 12.44 0.35
N ASN A 54 3.67 12.06 0.47
CA ASN A 54 4.14 10.79 -0.07
C ASN A 54 3.67 9.65 0.83
N ILE A 55 3.41 8.51 0.20
CA ILE A 55 3.06 7.28 0.90
C ILE A 55 4.35 6.60 1.35
N ILE A 56 4.46 6.34 2.65
CA ILE A 56 5.51 5.53 3.23
C ILE A 56 4.87 4.22 3.72
N VAL A 57 5.52 3.11 3.40
CA VAL A 57 5.01 1.76 3.64
C VAL A 57 6.05 1.00 4.44
N SER A 58 5.63 0.33 5.50
CA SER A 58 6.47 -0.67 6.15
C SER A 58 6.38 -1.98 5.37
N ASP A 59 7.50 -2.38 4.77
CA ASP A 59 7.70 -3.60 4.01
C ASP A 59 8.31 -4.66 4.94
N TYR A 60 7.45 -5.16 5.83
CA TYR A 60 7.81 -5.84 7.09
C TYR A 60 8.85 -6.94 6.93
N ASP A 61 8.63 -7.91 6.03
CA ASP A 61 9.54 -9.05 5.89
C ASP A 61 10.82 -8.72 5.14
N ASN A 62 10.79 -7.67 4.30
CA ASN A 62 11.98 -7.15 3.66
C ASN A 62 12.79 -6.23 4.60
N GLN A 63 12.28 -5.97 5.82
CA GLN A 63 12.91 -5.12 6.82
C GLN A 63 13.18 -3.70 6.28
N ARG A 64 12.22 -3.15 5.53
CA ARG A 64 12.30 -1.84 4.86
C ARG A 64 11.13 -0.93 5.19
#